data_AF-A0A496WMI2-F1
#
_entry.id   AF-A0A496WMI2-F1
#
_cell.length_a   1.000
_cell.length_b   1.000
_cell.length_c   1.000
_cell.angle_alpha   90.00
_cell.angle_beta   90.00
_cell.angle_gamma   90.00
#
_symmetry.space_group_name_H-M   'P 1'
#
loop_
_entity.id
_entity.type
_entity.pdbx_description
1 polymer ?
#
loop_
_entity_poly.entity_id
_entity_poly.type
_entity_poly.pdbx_seq_one_letter_code
_entity_poly.pdbx_strand_id
1 'polypeptide(L)' 'MSGPLTGYKVIELAGIGPAPMCAMMLSDMGAEVVRVDRLADAGLGIA' A
#
# COMPACT_ATOMS: atom_id res chain seq x y z
N MET A 1 -4.66 18.46 1.65
CA MET A 1 -3.60 18.54 0.63
C MET A 1 -4.18 17.94 -0.64
N SER A 2 -4.39 18.73 -1.70
CA SER A 2 -5.02 18.27 -2.95
C SER A 2 -3.96 17.71 -3.89
N GLY A 3 -3.87 16.39 -4.01
CA GLY A 3 -3.08 15.72 -5.04
C GLY A 3 -3.97 15.14 -6.16
N PRO A 4 -3.40 14.70 -7.29
CA PRO A 4 -4.16 14.19 -8.43
C PRO A 4 -5.02 12.95 -8.13
N LEU A 5 -4.75 12.25 -7.02
CA LEU A 5 -5.54 11.09 -6.57
C LEU A 5 -6.46 11.40 -5.39
N THR A 6 -6.70 12.68 -5.08
CA THR A 6 -7.64 13.08 -4.04
C THR A 6 -9.02 12.48 -4.29
N GLY A 7 -9.60 11.84 -3.27
CA GLY A 7 -10.91 11.20 -3.34
C GLY A 7 -10.89 9.74 -3.79
N TYR A 8 -9.74 9.22 -4.20
CA TYR A 8 -9.57 7.79 -4.47
C TYR A 8 -9.16 7.03 -3.21
N LYS A 9 -9.72 5.83 -3.06
CA LYS A 9 -9.36 4.84 -2.03
C LYS A 9 -8.65 3.67 -2.68
N VAL A 10 -7.47 3.33 -2.20
CA VAL A 10 -6.63 2.25 -2.71
C VAL A 10 -6.43 1.22 -1.61
N ILE A 11 -6.68 -0.05 -1.92
CA ILE A 11 -6.36 -1.16 -1.03
C ILE A 11 -5.01 -1.74 -1.43
N GLU A 12 -4.03 -1.67 -0.54
CA GLU A 12 -2.75 -2.38 -0.69
C GLU A 12 -2.86 -3.73 0.01
N LEU A 13 -2.61 -4.82 -0.72
CA LEU A 13 -2.42 -6.13 -0.12
C LEU A 13 -0.95 -6.31 0.22
N ALA A 14 -0.64 -6.53 1.50
CA ALA A 14 0.73 -6.54 2.00
C ALA A 14 1.64 -7.49 1.20
N GLY A 15 2.61 -6.89 0.53
CA GLY A 15 3.62 -7.56 -0.27
C GLY A 15 5.02 -7.08 0.07
N ILE A 16 6.01 -7.69 -0.57
CA ILE A 16 7.43 -7.34 -0.42
C ILE A 16 7.92 -6.76 -1.74
N GLY A 17 8.82 -5.77 -1.67
CA GLY A 17 9.43 -5.16 -2.84
C GLY A 17 8.58 -4.02 -3.44
N PRO A 18 8.26 -4.03 -4.74
CA PRO A 18 7.74 -2.85 -5.44
C PRO A 18 6.30 -2.45 -5.04
N ALA A 19 5.51 -3.38 -4.50
CA ALA A 19 4.12 -3.12 -4.11
C ALA A 19 3.96 -2.03 -3.02
N PRO A 20 4.63 -2.13 -1.84
CA PRO A 20 4.54 -1.08 -0.82
C PRO A 20 5.12 0.26 -1.30
N MET A 21 6.17 0.25 -2.14
CA MET A 21 6.70 1.49 -2.74
C MET A 21 5.66 2.19 -3.62
N CYS A 22 4.96 1.42 -4.48
CA CYS A 22 3.89 1.97 -5.31
C CYS A 22 2.75 2.55 -4.46
N ALA A 23 2.34 1.83 -3.42
CA ALA A 23 1.30 2.28 -2.50
C ALA A 23 1.65 3.62 -1.82
N MET A 24 2.91 3.78 -1.40
CA MET A 24 3.41 5.06 -0.87
C MET A 24 3.32 6.19 -1.90
N MET A 25 3.76 5.95 -3.14
CA MET A 25 3.67 6.96 -4.21
C MET A 25 2.23 7.40 -4.49
N LEU A 26 1.28 6.47 -4.44
CA LEU A 26 -0.15 6.78 -4.60
C LEU A 26 -0.66 7.63 -3.41
N SER A 27 -0.20 7.34 -2.19
CA SER A 27 -0.51 8.16 -1.00
C SER A 27 0.06 9.57 -1.12
N ASP A 28 1.31 9.72 -1.60
CA ASP A 28 1.93 11.03 -1.84
C ASP A 28 1.15 11.86 -2.86
N MET A 29 0.53 11.19 -3.84
CA MET A 29 -0.37 11.78 -4.83
C MET A 29 -1.79 12.07 -4.29
N GLY A 30 -2.06 11.80 -3.01
CA GLY A 30 -3.28 12.18 -2.30
C GLY A 30 -4.37 11.10 -2.22
N ALA A 31 -4.06 9.84 -2.56
CA ALA A 31 -4.99 8.73 -2.36
C ALA A 31 -5.10 8.35 -0.87
N GLU A 32 -6.28 7.90 -0.44
CA GLU A 32 -6.45 7.20 0.83
C GLU A 32 -6.00 5.74 0.65
N VAL A 33 -4.83 5.39 1.16
CA VAL A 33 -4.28 4.03 1.05
C VAL A 33 -4.55 3.26 2.33
N VAL A 34 -5.23 2.10 2.19
CA VAL A 34 -5.47 1.16 3.29
C VAL A 34 -4.67 -0.10 3.02
N ARG A 35 -3.67 -0.35 3.88
CA ARG A 35 -2.90 -1.58 3.86
C ARG A 35 -3.61 -2.70 4.58
N VAL A 36 -3.67 -3.87 3.95
CA VAL A 36 -4.20 -5.11 4.51
C VAL A 36 -3.06 -6.10 4.67
N ASP A 37 -2.67 -6.32 5.93
CA ASP A 37 -1.68 -7.34 6.29
C ASP A 37 -2.35 -8.71 6.52
N ARG A 38 -1.54 -9.77 6.37
CA ARG A 38 -1.94 -11.11 6.76
C ARG A 38 -1.95 -11.20 8.29
N LEU A 39 -2.90 -11.95 8.83
CA LEU A 39 -2.95 -12.24 10.27
C LEU A 39 -1.81 -13.18 10.73
N ALA A 40 -1.21 -13.92 9.80
CA ALA A 40 -0.11 -14.84 10.04
C ALA A 40 0.99 -14.65 9.00
N ASP A 41 2.21 -15.03 9.36
CA ASP A 41 3.36 -15.01 8.45
C ASP A 41 3.09 -15.88 7.20
N ALA A 42 3.62 -15.44 6.06
CA ALA A 42 3.42 -16.15 4.79
C ALA A 42 4.26 -17.43 4.66
N GLY A 43 5.18 -17.71 5.59
CA GLY A 43 6.05 -18.87 5.59
C GLY A 43 7.12 -18.85 4.50
N LEU A 44 7.44 -17.66 3.97
CA LEU A 44 8.35 -17.49 2.83
C LEU A 44 9.83 -17.51 3.21
N GLY A 45 10.15 -17.53 4.51
CA GLY A 45 11.53 -17.61 5.02
C GLY A 45 12.37 -16.34 4.79
N ILE A 46 11.73 -15.18 4.70
CA ILE A 46 12.33 -13.87 4.46
C ILE A 46 11.92 -12.90 5.57
N ALA A 47 12.89 -12.16 6.11
CA ALA A 47 12.74 -11.21 7.21
C ALA A 47 12.47 -9.78 6.71
#